data_AF-A0A3A0FTQ7-F1
#
_entry.id   AF-A0A3A0FTQ7-F1
#
_cell.length_a   1.000
_cell.length_b   1.000
_cell.length_c   1.000
_cell.angle_alpha   90.00
_cell.angle_beta   90.00
_cell.angle_gamma   90.00
#
_symmetry.space_group_name_H-M   'P 1'
#
loop_
_entity.id
_entity.type
_entity.pdbx_description
1 polymer ?
#
loop_
_entity_poly.entity_id
_entity_poly.type
_entity_poly.pdbx_seq_one_letter_code
_entity_poly.pdbx_strand_id
1 'polypeptide(L)'
;MSRRTIALAGALAGCAALLAWRAPDVATLLPRPAPPPPLAIESLVDDRDGALLVGRARIEDELRRFHRELGIAVHVVMGAGGDDPDARAAARLAETTSVADTGRALVLVDHGSRRVGFAATDAIRRAAPPAIVRDLLCDRAAPFVGEPLVGVAIASGLERLRDFLLEQAARGALALGERARSAVRDTVAGAARASAACAGAPSAAADDVESSVRAFACLLADGAATPDSDLFTDASRVHLARRPLLRFESRVRAAALEAARPWQVSVAGDRAAVGATRSVRELVPVLLVREHGAWRIDLVEMGKAFQRRGRFWKPIGAGGPYWLALGEEASRGTGAIDVTPVELWGEPLASAIERLERTETPAARARLAEILLRNAWLPGEALVRWEEALAMAPGDLGWAEAFADRAEIAGHPLLGAIALAPHGAPAMSRIASLFLAAGQIEPGIDFLRRANAWKKERSAERTALPSRPSI
;
A
#
# COMPACT_ATOMS: atom_id res chain seq x y z
N MET A 1 27.20 -43.49 -30.52
CA MET A 1 27.34 -42.74 -29.26
C MET A 1 26.71 -43.52 -28.11
N SER A 2 27.40 -43.69 -26.99
CA SER A 2 26.86 -44.45 -25.86
C SER A 2 25.78 -43.66 -25.11
N ARG A 3 24.80 -44.34 -24.50
CA ARG A 3 23.78 -43.69 -23.64
C ARG A 3 24.40 -42.85 -22.51
N ARG A 4 25.60 -43.20 -22.04
CA ARG A 4 26.37 -42.43 -21.06
C ARG A 4 26.86 -41.09 -21.61
N THR A 5 27.20 -41.02 -22.90
CA THR A 5 27.68 -39.80 -23.56
C THR A 5 26.55 -38.79 -23.76
N ILE A 6 25.32 -39.26 -24.03
CA ILE A 6 24.13 -38.40 -24.16
C ILE A 6 23.68 -37.86 -22.78
N ALA A 7 23.72 -38.70 -21.74
CA ALA A 7 23.40 -38.27 -20.38
C ALA A 7 24.41 -37.25 -19.84
N LEU A 8 25.70 -37.41 -20.14
CA LEU A 8 26.74 -36.45 -19.74
C LEU A 8 26.61 -35.12 -20.49
N ALA A 9 26.28 -35.15 -21.80
CA ALA A 9 26.03 -33.94 -22.57
C ALA A 9 24.76 -33.19 -22.09
N GLY A 10 23.71 -33.92 -21.72
CA GLY A 10 22.51 -33.35 -21.10
C GLY A 10 22.77 -32.72 -19.72
N ALA A 11 23.58 -33.39 -18.88
CA ALA A 11 23.97 -32.85 -17.58
C ALA A 11 24.87 -31.60 -17.70
N LEU A 12 25.80 -31.58 -18.66
CA LEU A 12 26.66 -30.42 -18.91
C LEU A 12 25.89 -29.24 -19.51
N ALA A 13 24.93 -29.50 -20.41
CA ALA A 13 24.03 -28.46 -20.94
C ALA A 13 23.10 -27.90 -19.84
N GLY A 14 22.60 -28.76 -18.93
CA GLY A 14 21.81 -28.35 -17.77
C GLY A 14 22.60 -27.50 -16.77
N CYS A 15 23.85 -27.88 -16.47
CA CYS A 15 24.73 -27.08 -15.61
C CYS A 15 25.12 -25.74 -16.24
N ALA A 16 25.34 -25.68 -17.56
CA ALA A 16 25.62 -24.43 -18.25
C ALA A 16 24.41 -23.48 -18.27
N ALA A 17 23.19 -24.01 -18.43
CA ALA A 17 21.96 -23.22 -18.34
C ALA A 17 21.69 -22.70 -16.92
N LEU A 18 21.95 -23.51 -15.89
CA LEU A 18 21.85 -23.11 -14.48
C LEU A 18 22.90 -22.06 -14.08
N LEU A 19 24.11 -22.12 -14.64
CA LEU A 19 25.16 -21.12 -14.42
C LEU A 19 24.88 -19.82 -15.19
N ALA A 20 24.31 -19.88 -16.40
CA ALA A 20 23.88 -18.71 -17.15
C ALA A 20 22.70 -17.98 -16.47
N TRP A 21 21.81 -18.72 -15.79
CA TRP A 21 20.71 -18.13 -15.00
C TRP A 21 21.20 -17.49 -13.68
N ARG A 22 22.35 -17.95 -13.15
CA ARG A 22 22.94 -17.44 -11.89
C ARG A 22 24.05 -16.40 -12.07
N ALA A 23 24.45 -16.05 -13.29
CA ALA A 23 25.42 -14.99 -13.49
C ALA A 23 24.78 -13.66 -13.08
N PRO A 24 25.20 -13.00 -11.98
CA PRO A 24 24.76 -11.65 -11.70
C PRO A 24 25.21 -10.78 -12.87
N ASP A 25 24.26 -10.02 -13.41
CA ASP A 25 24.49 -9.06 -14.49
C ASP A 25 25.72 -8.21 -14.11
N VAL A 26 26.84 -8.32 -14.84
CA VAL A 26 28.09 -7.61 -14.51
C VAL A 26 27.89 -6.08 -14.53
N ALA A 27 26.78 -5.62 -15.14
CA ALA A 27 26.27 -4.26 -15.02
C ALA A 27 25.92 -3.82 -13.57
N THR A 28 25.78 -4.73 -12.61
CA THR A 28 25.55 -4.44 -11.18
C THR A 28 26.83 -4.23 -10.37
N LEU A 29 28.01 -4.49 -10.94
CA LEU A 29 29.32 -4.25 -10.30
C LEU A 29 29.90 -2.88 -10.63
N LEU A 30 29.25 -2.09 -11.49
CA LEU A 30 29.58 -0.68 -11.62
C LEU A 30 29.17 0.04 -10.33
N PRO A 31 30.04 0.87 -9.73
CA PRO A 31 29.66 1.68 -8.58
C PRO A 31 28.45 2.51 -8.99
N ARG A 32 27.30 2.25 -8.35
CA ARG A 32 26.14 3.13 -8.48
C ARG A 32 26.65 4.53 -8.14
N PRO A 33 26.40 5.55 -8.99
CA PRO A 33 26.70 6.92 -8.61
C PRO A 33 26.04 7.13 -7.25
N ALA A 34 26.82 7.62 -6.28
CA ALA A 34 26.31 7.89 -4.96
C ALA A 34 25.02 8.69 -5.12
N PRO A 35 23.91 8.28 -4.46
CA PRO A 35 22.70 9.09 -4.52
C PRO A 35 23.09 10.52 -4.13
N PRO A 36 22.60 11.55 -4.86
CA PRO A 36 22.88 12.92 -4.49
C PRO A 36 22.61 13.08 -2.99
N PRO A 37 23.46 13.82 -2.25
CA PRO A 37 23.24 14.02 -0.82
C PRO A 37 21.79 14.46 -0.64
N PRO A 38 21.04 13.85 0.31
CA PRO A 38 19.68 14.29 0.56
C PRO A 38 19.79 15.80 0.81
N LEU A 39 19.07 16.59 0.02
CA LEU A 39 18.88 17.99 0.35
C LEU A 39 18.47 18.01 1.83
N ALA A 40 19.10 18.88 2.62
CA ALA A 40 18.71 19.10 4.00
C ALA A 40 17.34 19.78 3.96
N ILE A 41 16.31 18.97 3.73
CA ILE A 41 14.94 19.42 3.77
C ILE A 41 14.64 19.51 5.27
N GLU A 42 14.57 20.73 5.80
CA GLU A 42 13.94 21.01 7.09
C GLU A 42 12.67 20.17 7.19
N SER A 43 12.42 19.54 8.36
CA SER A 43 11.37 18.54 8.51
C SER A 43 10.07 18.98 7.83
N LEU A 44 9.69 18.29 6.74
CA LEU A 44 8.49 18.61 5.96
C LEU A 44 7.20 18.30 6.72
N VAL A 45 7.31 17.71 7.91
CA VAL A 45 6.20 17.35 8.80
C VAL A 45 6.47 17.98 10.17
N ASP A 46 5.75 19.05 10.50
CA ASP A 46 5.74 19.66 11.84
C ASP A 46 4.58 19.06 12.65
N ASP A 47 4.89 18.00 13.41
CA ASP A 47 3.95 17.22 14.23
C ASP A 47 4.27 17.40 15.73
N ARG A 48 3.93 18.57 16.27
CA ARG A 48 4.26 18.93 17.66
C ARG A 48 3.53 18.07 18.70
N ASP A 49 2.32 17.65 18.38
CA ASP A 49 1.44 16.93 19.31
C ASP A 49 1.50 15.40 19.09
N GLY A 50 2.27 14.92 18.11
CA GLY A 50 2.41 13.50 17.80
C GLY A 50 1.17 12.88 17.12
N ALA A 51 0.21 13.70 16.67
CA ALA A 51 -1.02 13.22 16.06
C ALA A 51 -0.80 12.58 14.69
N LEU A 52 0.28 12.95 13.98
CA LEU A 52 0.64 12.37 12.69
C LEU A 52 1.55 11.14 12.85
N LEU A 53 1.92 10.76 14.08
CA LEU A 53 2.84 9.66 14.36
C LEU A 53 2.45 8.39 13.58
N VAL A 54 1.17 8.05 13.62
CA VAL A 54 0.60 7.02 12.77
C VAL A 54 0.43 7.58 11.35
N GLY A 55 1.24 7.07 10.43
CA GLY A 55 1.21 7.50 9.02
C GLY A 55 2.29 8.49 8.64
N ARG A 56 3.05 9.06 9.60
CA ARG A 56 4.18 9.97 9.35
C ARG A 56 5.13 9.45 8.27
N ALA A 57 5.61 8.21 8.38
CA ALA A 57 6.52 7.61 7.40
C ALA A 57 5.90 7.45 5.99
N ARG A 58 4.57 7.40 5.89
CA ARG A 58 3.85 7.39 4.61
C ARG A 58 3.69 8.81 4.06
N ILE A 59 3.35 9.77 4.92
CA ILE A 59 3.35 11.20 4.58
C ILE A 59 4.72 11.57 4.01
N GLU A 60 5.80 11.37 4.76
CA GLU A 60 7.16 11.73 4.35
C GLU A 60 7.60 11.09 3.02
N ASP A 61 7.13 9.88 2.71
CA ASP A 61 7.38 9.26 1.41
C ASP A 61 6.58 9.91 0.28
N GLU A 62 5.31 10.24 0.53
CA GLU A 62 4.51 11.00 -0.43
C GLU A 62 5.08 12.41 -0.64
N LEU A 63 5.54 13.12 0.40
CA LEU A 63 6.20 14.42 0.25
C LEU A 63 7.49 14.31 -0.58
N ARG A 64 8.30 13.26 -0.36
CA ARG A 64 9.46 12.97 -1.21
C ARG A 64 9.08 12.64 -2.65
N ARG A 65 7.94 12.01 -2.88
CA ARG A 65 7.41 11.73 -4.23
C ARG A 65 6.94 13.01 -4.91
N PHE A 66 6.22 13.88 -4.22
CA PHE A 66 5.89 15.23 -4.73
C PHE A 66 7.14 15.98 -5.19
N HIS A 67 8.18 15.98 -4.36
CA HIS A 67 9.43 16.65 -4.73
C HIS A 67 10.11 15.99 -5.93
N ARG A 68 10.30 14.67 -5.92
CA ARG A 68 11.00 13.94 -7.01
C ARG A 68 10.24 13.90 -8.33
N GLU A 69 8.92 13.76 -8.29
CA GLU A 69 8.09 13.51 -9.48
C GLU A 69 7.44 14.77 -10.03
N LEU A 70 7.18 15.78 -9.18
CA LEU A 70 6.56 17.03 -9.59
C LEU A 70 7.45 18.26 -9.40
N GLY A 71 8.57 18.16 -8.68
CA GLY A 71 9.36 19.34 -8.30
C GLY A 71 8.62 20.27 -7.34
N ILE A 72 7.67 19.73 -6.55
CA ILE A 72 6.85 20.48 -5.61
C ILE A 72 7.31 20.18 -4.18
N ALA A 73 7.59 21.22 -3.39
CA ALA A 73 7.78 21.08 -1.95
C ALA A 73 6.42 21.13 -1.23
N VAL A 74 6.08 20.08 -0.50
CA VAL A 74 4.85 20.02 0.29
C VAL A 74 5.23 19.93 1.76
N HIS A 75 4.65 20.80 2.57
CA HIS A 75 4.77 20.78 4.03
C HIS A 75 3.45 20.33 4.66
N VAL A 76 3.51 19.51 5.69
CA VAL A 76 2.35 19.15 6.51
C VAL A 76 2.60 19.63 7.92
N VAL A 77 1.65 20.38 8.46
CA VAL A 77 1.82 21.04 9.75
C VAL A 77 0.59 20.87 10.61
N MET A 78 0.81 20.60 11.90
CA MET A 78 -0.23 20.63 12.91
C MET A 78 -0.49 22.08 13.37
N GLY A 79 -1.76 22.45 13.45
CA GLY A 79 -2.23 23.76 13.87
C GLY A 79 -3.00 23.71 15.18
N ALA A 80 -2.87 24.76 15.99
CA ALA A 80 -3.60 24.94 17.23
C ALA A 80 -4.80 25.87 17.03
N GLY A 81 -5.91 25.38 16.47
CA GLY A 81 -7.24 26.03 16.48
C GLY A 81 -7.38 27.36 15.71
N GLY A 82 -8.58 27.64 15.21
CA GLY A 82 -8.92 28.94 14.59
C GLY A 82 -9.98 28.83 13.50
N ASP A 83 -10.56 29.98 13.14
CA ASP A 83 -11.77 30.03 12.32
C ASP A 83 -11.56 29.61 10.85
N ASP A 84 -10.38 29.86 10.29
CA ASP A 84 -10.05 29.50 8.91
C ASP A 84 -8.70 28.76 8.79
N PRO A 85 -8.70 27.44 8.56
CA PRO A 85 -7.46 26.68 8.32
C PRO A 85 -6.83 26.98 6.96
N ASP A 86 -7.58 27.42 5.94
CA ASP A 86 -7.03 27.73 4.61
C ASP A 86 -6.25 29.05 4.64
N ALA A 87 -6.81 30.10 5.27
CA ALA A 87 -6.10 31.37 5.44
C ALA A 87 -4.82 31.23 6.26
N ARG A 88 -4.84 30.42 7.33
CA ARG A 88 -3.65 30.11 8.13
C ARG A 88 -2.62 29.30 7.34
N ALA A 89 -3.07 28.34 6.54
CA ALA A 89 -2.17 27.60 5.67
C ALA A 89 -1.47 28.54 4.67
N ALA A 90 -2.20 29.52 4.12
CA ALA A 90 -1.66 30.50 3.20
C ALA A 90 -0.64 31.44 3.88
N ALA A 91 -0.94 31.93 5.09
CA ALA A 91 -0.02 32.74 5.86
C ALA A 91 1.30 31.99 6.14
N ARG A 92 1.24 30.74 6.61
CA ARG A 92 2.44 29.92 6.84
C ARG A 92 3.20 29.57 5.57
N LEU A 93 2.50 29.35 4.46
CA LEU A 93 3.14 29.10 3.18
C LEU A 93 3.94 30.32 2.69
N ALA A 94 3.48 31.54 3.00
CA ALA A 94 4.19 32.79 2.68
C ALA A 94 5.49 32.94 3.49
N GLU A 95 5.53 32.44 4.72
CA GLU A 95 6.71 32.43 5.60
C GLU A 95 7.73 31.36 5.23
N THR A 96 7.31 30.32 4.51
CA THR A 96 8.20 29.22 4.09
C THR A 96 9.18 29.73 3.02
N THR A 97 10.48 29.48 3.18
CA THR A 97 11.55 29.95 2.26
C THR A 97 12.05 28.87 1.28
N SER A 98 11.46 27.68 1.31
CA SER A 98 11.85 26.55 0.45
C SER A 98 11.89 26.94 -1.04
N VAL A 99 12.95 26.50 -1.74
CA VAL A 99 13.11 26.63 -3.19
C VAL A 99 12.64 25.33 -3.85
N ALA A 100 11.66 25.42 -4.74
CA ALA A 100 11.13 24.28 -5.47
C ALA A 100 10.85 24.67 -6.92
N ASP A 101 11.23 23.81 -7.87
CA ASP A 101 11.20 24.09 -9.31
C ASP A 101 9.81 24.44 -9.83
N THR A 102 8.78 23.76 -9.34
CA THR A 102 7.40 23.90 -9.82
C THR A 102 6.54 24.76 -8.89
N GLY A 103 6.73 24.62 -7.58
CA GLY A 103 5.92 25.32 -6.61
C GLY A 103 5.94 24.70 -5.22
N ARG A 104 5.10 25.25 -4.35
CA ARG A 104 5.05 24.87 -2.93
C ARG A 104 3.61 24.73 -2.48
N ALA A 105 3.38 23.81 -1.55
CA ALA A 105 2.10 23.64 -0.90
C ALA A 105 2.26 23.38 0.59
N LEU A 106 1.22 23.71 1.35
CA LEU A 106 1.14 23.46 2.78
C LEU A 106 -0.24 22.86 3.10
N VAL A 107 -0.21 21.76 3.85
CA VAL A 107 -1.37 21.12 4.44
C VAL A 107 -1.38 21.46 5.93
N LEU A 108 -2.44 22.11 6.40
CA LEU A 108 -2.62 22.42 7.81
C LEU A 108 -3.66 21.47 8.39
N VAL A 109 -3.27 20.64 9.34
CA VAL A 109 -4.21 19.79 10.09
C VAL A 109 -4.56 20.50 11.38
N ASP A 110 -5.79 20.98 11.49
CA ASP A 110 -6.24 21.74 12.66
C ASP A 110 -7.16 20.90 13.56
N HIS A 111 -6.62 20.48 14.70
CA HIS A 111 -7.38 19.75 15.71
C HIS A 111 -8.53 20.56 16.30
N GLY A 112 -8.35 21.87 16.50
CA GLY A 112 -9.34 22.70 17.19
C GLY A 112 -10.64 22.83 16.39
N SER A 113 -10.53 23.03 15.07
CA SER A 113 -11.69 23.10 14.17
C SER A 113 -12.09 21.76 13.56
N ARG A 114 -11.34 20.68 13.81
CA ARG A 114 -11.47 19.37 13.13
C ARG A 114 -11.49 19.49 11.61
N ARG A 115 -10.64 20.35 11.05
CA ARG A 115 -10.57 20.64 9.61
C ARG A 115 -9.15 20.53 9.10
N VAL A 116 -9.05 20.31 7.79
CA VAL A 116 -7.78 20.32 7.07
C VAL A 116 -7.80 21.50 6.11
N GLY A 117 -6.83 22.39 6.26
CA GLY A 117 -6.60 23.52 5.37
C GLY A 117 -5.53 23.20 4.32
N PHE A 118 -5.61 23.86 3.17
CA PHE A 118 -4.62 23.73 2.12
C PHE A 118 -4.29 25.07 1.49
N ALA A 119 -3.00 25.34 1.32
CA ALA A 119 -2.52 26.45 0.53
C ALA A 119 -1.45 25.98 -0.45
N ALA A 120 -1.40 26.61 -1.62
CA ALA A 120 -0.36 26.34 -2.60
C ALA A 120 -0.04 27.58 -3.44
N THR A 121 1.12 27.56 -4.11
CA THR A 121 1.51 28.59 -5.08
C THR A 121 0.59 28.60 -6.30
N ASP A 122 0.59 29.72 -7.03
CA ASP A 122 -0.36 29.93 -8.14
C ASP A 122 -0.29 28.87 -9.24
N ALA A 123 0.89 28.33 -9.54
CA ALA A 123 1.04 27.25 -10.51
C ALA A 123 0.21 26.01 -10.13
N ILE A 124 0.27 25.60 -8.87
CA ILE A 124 -0.47 24.46 -8.33
C ILE A 124 -1.96 24.80 -8.23
N ARG A 125 -2.32 26.00 -7.75
CA ARG A 125 -3.72 26.45 -7.66
C ARG A 125 -4.44 26.50 -9.01
N ARG A 126 -3.73 26.87 -10.08
CA ARG A 126 -4.28 26.84 -11.45
C ARG A 126 -4.51 25.41 -11.93
N ALA A 127 -3.57 24.50 -11.67
CA ALA A 127 -3.69 23.10 -12.05
C ALA A 127 -4.73 22.34 -11.21
N ALA A 128 -4.80 22.62 -9.91
CA ALA A 128 -5.72 22.02 -8.94
C ALA A 128 -6.47 23.13 -8.20
N PRO A 129 -7.66 23.53 -8.71
CA PRO A 129 -8.50 24.52 -8.05
C PRO A 129 -8.86 24.10 -6.60
N PRO A 130 -9.11 25.06 -5.68
CA PRO A 130 -9.35 24.76 -4.28
C PRO A 130 -10.45 23.72 -4.01
N ALA A 131 -11.53 23.73 -4.78
CA ALA A 131 -12.61 22.73 -4.65
C ALA A 131 -12.14 21.30 -4.93
N ILE A 132 -11.24 21.11 -5.91
CA ILE A 132 -10.68 19.80 -6.23
C ILE A 132 -9.72 19.34 -5.13
N VAL A 133 -8.86 20.23 -4.64
CA VAL A 133 -7.94 19.87 -3.54
C VAL A 133 -8.74 19.50 -2.29
N ARG A 134 -9.82 20.23 -2.02
CA ARG A 134 -10.71 19.97 -0.90
C ARG A 134 -11.34 18.57 -0.98
N ASP A 135 -11.92 18.20 -2.13
CA ASP A 135 -12.46 16.84 -2.34
C ASP A 135 -11.38 15.74 -2.23
N LEU A 136 -10.21 15.96 -2.85
CA LEU A 136 -9.18 14.92 -2.93
C LEU A 136 -8.47 14.68 -1.59
N LEU A 137 -8.30 15.72 -0.78
CA LEU A 137 -7.49 15.70 0.44
C LEU A 137 -8.28 16.13 1.68
N CYS A 138 -8.80 17.37 1.71
CA CYS A 138 -9.29 17.96 2.95
C CYS A 138 -10.55 17.27 3.50
N ASP A 139 -11.59 17.13 2.68
CA ASP A 139 -12.87 16.57 3.10
C ASP A 139 -12.76 15.08 3.43
N ARG A 140 -11.80 14.38 2.81
CA ARG A 140 -11.49 12.98 3.12
C ARG A 140 -10.69 12.79 4.40
N ALA A 141 -9.82 13.73 4.75
CA ALA A 141 -9.01 13.66 5.96
C ALA A 141 -9.72 14.26 7.18
N ALA A 142 -10.65 15.21 6.99
CA ALA A 142 -11.36 15.90 8.06
C ALA A 142 -12.05 14.96 9.08
N PRO A 143 -12.74 13.88 8.67
CA PRO A 143 -13.37 12.95 9.61
C PRO A 143 -12.38 12.28 10.58
N PHE A 144 -11.11 12.18 10.18
CA PHE A 144 -10.06 11.57 10.98
C PHE A 144 -9.31 12.57 11.85
N VAL A 145 -9.58 13.88 11.74
CA VAL A 145 -8.90 14.87 12.59
C VAL A 145 -9.35 14.67 14.04
N GLY A 146 -8.37 14.37 14.91
CA GLY A 146 -8.60 13.93 16.29
C GLY A 146 -8.38 12.44 16.51
N GLU A 147 -8.35 11.65 15.43
CA GLU A 147 -8.19 10.20 15.48
C GLU A 147 -6.74 9.78 15.18
N PRO A 148 -6.27 8.62 15.70
CA PRO A 148 -4.96 8.08 15.37
C PRO A 148 -4.73 7.89 13.86
N LEU A 149 -5.78 7.75 13.06
CA LEU A 149 -5.69 7.52 11.61
C LEU A 149 -5.48 8.79 10.76
N VAL A 150 -5.47 10.00 11.36
CA VAL A 150 -5.36 11.26 10.58
C VAL A 150 -4.15 11.26 9.64
N GLY A 151 -2.98 10.79 10.09
CA GLY A 151 -1.79 10.78 9.25
C GLY A 151 -1.89 9.83 8.05
N VAL A 152 -2.63 8.72 8.19
CA VAL A 152 -2.92 7.78 7.09
C VAL A 152 -3.86 8.43 6.09
N ALA A 153 -4.89 9.13 6.57
CA ALA A 153 -5.85 9.83 5.71
C ALA A 153 -5.18 10.96 4.91
N ILE A 154 -4.32 11.76 5.57
CA ILE A 154 -3.53 12.81 4.91
C ILE A 154 -2.60 12.21 3.85
N ALA A 155 -1.88 11.14 4.16
CA ALA A 155 -1.02 10.47 3.17
C ALA A 155 -1.83 9.95 1.97
N SER A 156 -3.02 9.39 2.20
CA SER A 156 -3.89 8.93 1.11
C SER A 156 -4.43 10.08 0.27
N GLY A 157 -4.79 11.21 0.88
CA GLY A 157 -5.23 12.40 0.14
C GLY A 157 -4.10 13.03 -0.68
N LEU A 158 -2.88 13.07 -0.13
CA LEU A 158 -1.67 13.50 -0.83
C LEU A 158 -1.38 12.62 -2.05
N GLU A 159 -1.49 11.30 -1.90
CA GLU A 159 -1.31 10.34 -3.01
C GLU A 159 -2.26 10.65 -4.17
N ARG A 160 -3.55 10.92 -3.88
CA ARG A 160 -4.57 11.28 -4.87
C ARG A 160 -4.32 12.65 -5.50
N LEU A 161 -3.96 13.65 -4.69
CA LEU A 161 -3.63 14.98 -5.18
C LEU A 161 -2.42 14.95 -6.12
N ARG A 162 -1.39 14.17 -5.77
CA ARG A 162 -0.21 13.98 -6.63
C ARG A 162 -0.59 13.35 -7.96
N ASP A 163 -1.38 12.27 -7.96
CA ASP A 163 -1.85 11.62 -9.18
C ASP A 163 -2.62 12.59 -10.08
N PHE A 164 -3.52 13.37 -9.49
CA PHE A 164 -4.24 14.41 -10.20
C PHE A 164 -3.30 15.46 -10.81
N LEU A 165 -2.30 15.94 -10.07
CA LEU A 165 -1.33 16.92 -10.59
C LEU A 165 -0.43 16.35 -11.69
N LEU A 166 -0.06 15.06 -11.61
CA LEU A 166 0.64 14.36 -12.69
C LEU A 166 -0.24 14.27 -13.96
N GLU A 167 -1.56 14.06 -13.79
CA GLU A 167 -2.50 14.15 -14.91
C GLU A 167 -2.60 15.55 -15.50
N GLN A 168 -2.61 16.60 -14.67
CA GLN A 168 -2.58 17.97 -15.17
C GLN A 168 -1.28 18.28 -15.91
N ALA A 169 -0.15 17.78 -15.42
CA ALA A 169 1.13 17.91 -16.12
C ALA A 169 1.15 17.16 -17.46
N ALA A 170 0.58 15.96 -17.51
CA ALA A 170 0.43 15.18 -18.76
C ALA A 170 -0.39 15.93 -19.82
N ARG A 171 -1.34 16.77 -19.40
CA ARG A 171 -2.16 17.64 -20.26
C ARG A 171 -1.52 19.00 -20.56
N GLY A 172 -0.33 19.27 -20.01
CA GLY A 172 0.36 20.56 -20.14
C GLY A 172 -0.22 21.68 -19.26
N ALA A 173 -1.16 21.39 -18.36
CA ALA A 173 -1.78 22.37 -17.46
C ALA A 173 -0.90 22.69 -16.24
N LEU A 174 0.10 21.86 -15.93
CA LEU A 174 1.11 22.10 -14.91
C LEU A 174 2.50 22.01 -15.54
N ALA A 175 3.25 23.11 -15.49
CA ALA A 175 4.63 23.13 -15.95
C ALA A 175 5.54 22.44 -14.92
N LEU A 176 6.22 21.37 -15.34
CA LEU A 176 7.20 20.66 -14.51
C LEU A 176 8.62 21.01 -14.91
N GLY A 177 9.57 20.82 -13.98
CA GLY A 177 11.00 20.78 -14.28
C GLY A 177 11.35 19.68 -15.30
N GLU A 178 12.46 19.85 -16.03
CA GLU A 178 12.77 19.05 -17.24
C GLU A 178 12.78 17.53 -16.99
N ARG A 179 13.40 17.09 -15.88
CA ARG A 179 13.45 15.66 -15.51
C ARG A 179 12.06 15.07 -15.30
N ALA A 180 11.22 15.77 -14.53
CA ALA A 180 9.85 15.34 -14.23
C ALA A 180 8.99 15.35 -15.50
N ARG A 181 9.14 16.39 -16.33
CA ARG A 181 8.47 16.52 -17.63
C ARG A 181 8.81 15.36 -18.57
N SER A 182 10.07 14.98 -18.68
CA SER A 182 10.50 13.82 -19.49
C SER A 182 9.84 12.54 -19.01
N ALA A 183 9.86 12.27 -17.70
CA ALA A 183 9.26 11.06 -17.13
C ALA A 183 7.73 10.99 -17.37
N VAL A 184 7.02 12.11 -17.23
CA VAL A 184 5.58 12.20 -17.55
C VAL A 184 5.33 11.95 -19.03
N ARG A 185 6.13 12.54 -19.93
CA ARG A 185 6.02 12.32 -21.38
C ARG A 185 6.24 10.85 -21.76
N ASP A 186 7.26 10.21 -21.20
CA ASP A 186 7.55 8.79 -21.46
C ASP A 186 6.40 7.89 -20.99
N THR A 187 5.80 8.21 -19.84
CA THR A 187 4.63 7.52 -19.30
C THR A 187 3.42 7.66 -20.23
N VAL A 188 3.11 8.89 -20.66
CA VAL A 188 1.99 9.17 -21.58
C VAL A 188 2.20 8.46 -22.92
N ALA A 189 3.41 8.51 -23.48
CA ALA A 189 3.75 7.82 -24.71
C ALA A 189 3.65 6.29 -24.56
N GLY A 190 4.08 5.74 -23.42
CA GLY A 190 3.93 4.32 -23.09
C GLY A 190 2.47 3.90 -23.01
N ALA A 191 1.63 4.66 -22.30
CA ALA A 191 0.20 4.39 -22.20
C ALA A 191 -0.52 4.53 -23.56
N ALA A 192 -0.13 5.50 -24.38
CA ALA A 192 -0.67 5.66 -25.74
C ALA A 192 -0.32 4.45 -26.63
N ARG A 193 0.89 3.89 -26.51
CA ARG A 193 1.25 2.63 -27.20
C ARG A 193 0.42 1.45 -26.71
N ALA A 194 0.21 1.35 -25.39
CA ALA A 194 -0.66 0.32 -24.82
C ALA A 194 -2.09 0.42 -25.38
N SER A 195 -2.68 1.63 -25.37
CA SER A 195 -4.01 1.90 -25.95
C SER A 195 -4.07 1.63 -27.46
N ALA A 196 -3.04 2.02 -28.23
CA ALA A 196 -2.99 1.71 -29.67
C ALA A 196 -2.90 0.20 -29.96
N ALA A 197 -2.22 -0.56 -29.10
CA ALA A 197 -2.16 -2.02 -29.19
C ALA A 197 -3.49 -2.72 -28.86
N CYS A 198 -4.53 -1.95 -28.46
CA CYS A 198 -5.86 -2.45 -28.12
C CYS A 198 -6.81 -2.52 -29.31
N ALA A 199 -6.39 -2.12 -30.52
CA ALA A 199 -7.23 -2.28 -31.71
C ALA A 199 -7.65 -3.75 -31.88
N GLY A 200 -8.93 -4.04 -31.65
CA GLY A 200 -9.50 -5.40 -31.71
C GLY A 200 -9.28 -6.27 -30.45
N ALA A 201 -8.77 -5.71 -29.36
CA ALA A 201 -8.69 -6.43 -28.09
C ALA A 201 -10.11 -6.60 -27.48
N PRO A 202 -10.40 -7.75 -26.84
CA PRO A 202 -11.65 -7.91 -26.11
C PRO A 202 -11.71 -6.90 -24.96
N SER A 203 -12.90 -6.38 -24.68
CA SER A 203 -13.17 -5.49 -23.53
C SER A 203 -13.55 -6.24 -22.26
N ALA A 204 -13.48 -7.57 -22.30
CA ALA A 204 -14.04 -8.49 -21.32
C ALA A 204 -13.04 -9.58 -20.93
N ALA A 205 -13.35 -10.32 -19.86
CA ALA A 205 -12.62 -11.54 -19.50
C ALA A 205 -12.66 -12.55 -20.66
N ALA A 206 -11.54 -13.24 -20.88
CA ALA A 206 -11.37 -14.18 -21.97
C ALA A 206 -11.00 -15.59 -21.47
N ASP A 207 -11.17 -16.59 -22.33
CA ASP A 207 -10.83 -17.98 -22.01
C ASP A 207 -9.30 -18.22 -21.89
N ASP A 208 -8.51 -17.29 -22.43
CA ASP A 208 -7.05 -17.27 -22.33
C ASP A 208 -6.51 -16.08 -21.51
N VAL A 209 -5.34 -16.32 -20.91
CA VAL A 209 -4.70 -15.38 -19.97
C VAL A 209 -4.22 -14.11 -20.68
N GLU A 210 -3.63 -14.24 -21.87
CA GLU A 210 -3.01 -13.12 -22.57
C GLU A 210 -4.04 -12.12 -23.08
N SER A 211 -5.17 -12.59 -23.61
CA SER A 211 -6.29 -11.74 -24.02
C SER A 211 -6.86 -10.96 -22.85
N SER A 212 -7.00 -11.59 -21.68
CA SER A 212 -7.48 -10.93 -20.46
C SER A 212 -6.48 -9.87 -19.95
N VAL A 213 -5.17 -10.15 -19.99
CA VAL A 213 -4.14 -9.15 -19.65
C VAL A 213 -4.09 -8.02 -20.66
N ARG A 214 -4.32 -8.30 -21.95
CA ARG A 214 -4.43 -7.26 -22.98
C ARG A 214 -5.62 -6.35 -22.70
N ALA A 215 -6.81 -6.92 -22.47
CA ALA A 215 -8.00 -6.18 -22.07
C ALA A 215 -7.71 -5.28 -20.84
N PHE A 216 -6.99 -5.80 -19.86
CA PHE A 216 -6.62 -5.06 -18.65
C PHE A 216 -5.70 -3.87 -18.97
N ALA A 217 -4.65 -4.09 -19.76
CA ALA A 217 -3.75 -3.02 -20.19
C ALA A 217 -4.50 -1.89 -20.93
N CYS A 218 -5.51 -2.24 -21.73
CA CYS A 218 -6.38 -1.29 -22.42
C CYS A 218 -7.21 -0.45 -21.44
N LEU A 219 -7.94 -1.11 -20.53
CA LEU A 219 -8.73 -0.40 -19.52
C LEU A 219 -7.87 0.52 -18.65
N LEU A 220 -6.64 0.11 -18.32
CA LEU A 220 -5.69 0.96 -17.60
C LEU A 220 -5.24 2.17 -18.41
N ALA A 221 -4.90 1.98 -19.69
CA ALA A 221 -4.43 3.06 -20.57
C ALA A 221 -5.52 4.13 -20.79
N ASP A 222 -6.76 3.68 -20.95
CA ASP A 222 -7.91 4.53 -21.22
C ASP A 222 -8.53 5.12 -19.92
N GLY A 223 -8.09 4.63 -18.76
CA GLY A 223 -8.67 5.02 -17.46
C GLY A 223 -10.13 4.56 -17.31
N ALA A 224 -10.46 3.43 -17.93
CA ALA A 224 -11.81 2.85 -18.02
C ALA A 224 -12.02 1.62 -17.12
N ALA A 225 -11.06 1.32 -16.22
CA ALA A 225 -11.23 0.27 -15.22
C ALA A 225 -12.34 0.66 -14.22
N THR A 226 -13.49 -0.01 -14.31
CA THR A 226 -14.68 0.24 -13.49
C THR A 226 -15.09 -1.02 -12.72
N PRO A 227 -15.82 -0.87 -11.60
CA PRO A 227 -16.33 -2.02 -10.85
C PRO A 227 -17.33 -2.88 -11.63
N ASP A 228 -17.95 -2.35 -12.69
CA ASP A 228 -18.93 -3.09 -13.49
C ASP A 228 -18.28 -3.99 -14.57
N SER A 229 -16.98 -3.85 -14.80
CA SER A 229 -16.28 -4.65 -15.80
C SER A 229 -16.22 -6.13 -15.39
N ASP A 230 -16.60 -7.01 -16.30
CA ASP A 230 -16.50 -8.46 -16.15
C ASP A 230 -15.06 -8.97 -16.23
N LEU A 231 -14.08 -8.11 -16.50
CA LEU A 231 -12.67 -8.47 -16.51
C LEU A 231 -12.15 -8.77 -15.10
N PHE A 232 -12.79 -8.24 -14.06
CA PHE A 232 -12.35 -8.35 -12.68
C PHE A 232 -13.07 -9.48 -11.93
N THR A 233 -12.39 -10.05 -10.93
CA THR A 233 -13.03 -10.96 -9.96
C THR A 233 -14.08 -10.21 -9.13
N ASP A 234 -15.04 -10.92 -8.53
CA ASP A 234 -16.06 -10.32 -7.65
C ASP A 234 -15.44 -9.45 -6.55
N ALA A 235 -14.38 -9.97 -5.92
CA ALA A 235 -13.59 -9.27 -4.92
C ALA A 235 -12.97 -7.98 -5.45
N SER A 236 -12.40 -8.02 -6.65
CA SER A 236 -11.78 -6.87 -7.31
C SER A 236 -12.80 -5.82 -7.72
N ARG A 237 -14.03 -6.22 -8.09
CA ARG A 237 -15.13 -5.28 -8.36
C ARG A 237 -15.55 -4.52 -7.11
N VAL A 238 -15.71 -5.23 -5.98
CA VAL A 238 -15.96 -4.59 -4.67
C VAL A 238 -14.83 -3.64 -4.29
N HIS A 239 -13.57 -4.06 -4.50
CA HIS A 239 -12.40 -3.21 -4.28
C HIS A 239 -12.48 -1.92 -5.12
N LEU A 240 -12.71 -2.04 -6.43
CA LEU A 240 -12.77 -0.89 -7.34
C LEU A 240 -13.91 0.08 -7.04
N ALA A 241 -15.06 -0.43 -6.57
CA ALA A 241 -16.20 0.41 -6.22
C ALA A 241 -15.87 1.35 -5.04
N ARG A 242 -15.06 0.88 -4.09
CA ARG A 242 -14.67 1.66 -2.90
C ARG A 242 -13.34 2.39 -3.07
N ARG A 243 -12.43 1.81 -3.86
CA ARG A 243 -11.11 2.35 -4.17
C ARG A 243 -10.85 2.32 -5.68
N PRO A 244 -11.39 3.30 -6.43
CA PRO A 244 -11.09 3.44 -7.84
C PRO A 244 -9.59 3.62 -8.07
N LEU A 245 -9.08 3.05 -9.17
CA LEU A 245 -7.69 3.24 -9.57
C LEU A 245 -7.44 4.72 -9.89
N LEU A 246 -6.26 5.20 -9.51
CA LEU A 246 -5.84 6.55 -9.85
C LEU A 246 -5.43 6.60 -11.33
N ARG A 247 -5.72 7.72 -12.01
CA ARG A 247 -5.64 7.79 -13.48
C ARG A 247 -4.20 7.75 -13.95
N PHE A 248 -3.32 8.54 -13.34
CA PHE A 248 -1.93 8.56 -13.75
C PHE A 248 -1.23 7.25 -13.38
N GLU A 249 -1.52 6.71 -12.19
CA GLU A 249 -1.05 5.38 -11.80
C GLU A 249 -1.50 4.30 -12.78
N SER A 250 -2.73 4.36 -13.28
CA SER A 250 -3.22 3.42 -14.31
C SER A 250 -2.40 3.51 -15.59
N ARG A 251 -2.04 4.72 -16.03
CA ARG A 251 -1.15 4.93 -17.19
C ARG A 251 0.27 4.41 -16.96
N VAL A 252 0.83 4.62 -15.76
CA VAL A 252 2.14 4.06 -15.38
C VAL A 252 2.10 2.54 -15.48
N ARG A 253 1.06 1.89 -14.94
CA ARG A 253 0.90 0.44 -15.02
C ARG A 253 0.71 -0.05 -16.44
N ALA A 254 -0.10 0.63 -17.26
CA ALA A 254 -0.30 0.28 -18.67
C ALA A 254 1.01 0.38 -19.46
N ALA A 255 1.78 1.47 -19.27
CA ALA A 255 3.08 1.66 -19.91
C ALA A 255 4.09 0.58 -19.49
N ALA A 256 4.11 0.20 -18.22
CA ALA A 256 4.96 -0.87 -17.71
C ALA A 256 4.58 -2.25 -18.29
N LEU A 257 3.28 -2.55 -18.38
CA LEU A 257 2.79 -3.79 -19.00
C LEU A 257 3.13 -3.87 -20.49
N GLU A 258 3.05 -2.76 -21.22
CA GLU A 258 3.45 -2.73 -22.63
C GLU A 258 4.96 -2.94 -22.78
N ALA A 259 5.76 -2.27 -21.96
CA ALA A 259 7.23 -2.42 -21.96
C ALA A 259 7.69 -3.83 -21.55
N ALA A 260 6.86 -4.57 -20.82
CA ALA A 260 7.11 -5.94 -20.37
C ALA A 260 6.96 -7.00 -21.46
N ARG A 261 6.48 -6.66 -22.67
CA ARG A 261 6.34 -7.62 -23.76
C ARG A 261 7.69 -8.11 -24.31
N PRO A 262 7.81 -9.39 -24.74
CA PRO A 262 6.80 -10.44 -24.59
C PRO A 262 6.63 -10.86 -23.13
N TRP A 263 5.38 -11.11 -22.73
CA TRP A 263 5.04 -11.45 -21.36
C TRP A 263 5.51 -12.86 -20.99
N GLN A 264 5.87 -13.03 -19.72
CA GLN A 264 6.09 -14.35 -19.13
C GLN A 264 4.80 -14.79 -18.45
N VAL A 265 4.20 -15.87 -18.95
CA VAL A 265 2.94 -16.42 -18.44
C VAL A 265 3.22 -17.71 -17.68
N SER A 266 2.74 -17.77 -16.43
CA SER A 266 2.79 -18.96 -15.58
C SER A 266 1.37 -19.35 -15.16
N VAL A 267 0.96 -20.59 -15.41
CA VAL A 267 -0.38 -21.12 -15.09
C VAL A 267 -0.25 -22.33 -14.16
N ALA A 268 -1.03 -22.38 -13.09
CA ALA A 268 -1.31 -23.63 -12.38
C ALA A 268 -2.77 -23.70 -11.92
N GLY A 269 -3.46 -24.77 -12.35
CA GLY A 269 -4.87 -24.95 -12.04
C GLY A 269 -5.73 -23.80 -12.55
N ASP A 270 -6.49 -23.19 -11.65
CA ASP A 270 -7.37 -22.05 -11.87
C ASP A 270 -6.66 -20.69 -11.68
N ARG A 271 -5.32 -20.66 -11.55
CA ARG A 271 -4.55 -19.45 -11.27
C ARG A 271 -3.50 -19.20 -12.34
N ALA A 272 -3.29 -17.93 -12.65
CA ALA A 272 -2.24 -17.50 -13.55
C ALA A 272 -1.56 -16.22 -13.08
N ALA A 273 -0.30 -16.06 -13.45
CA ALA A 273 0.47 -14.85 -13.23
C ALA A 273 1.16 -14.43 -14.53
N VAL A 274 1.16 -13.12 -14.77
CA VAL A 274 1.79 -12.52 -15.95
C VAL A 274 2.79 -11.46 -15.51
N GLY A 275 4.05 -11.68 -15.89
CA GLY A 275 5.17 -10.80 -15.59
C GLY A 275 5.98 -10.46 -16.84
N ALA A 276 7.21 -9.99 -16.63
CA ALA A 276 8.15 -9.70 -17.69
C ALA A 276 9.29 -10.73 -17.71
N THR A 277 9.78 -11.03 -18.91
CA THR A 277 11.00 -11.82 -19.14
C THR A 277 12.28 -11.08 -18.72
N ARG A 278 12.19 -9.76 -18.48
CA ARG A 278 13.28 -8.87 -18.07
C ARG A 278 12.78 -7.89 -17.02
N SER A 279 13.69 -7.28 -16.26
CA SER A 279 13.30 -6.25 -15.29
C SER A 279 12.67 -5.04 -16.00
N VAL A 280 11.44 -4.71 -15.63
CA VAL A 280 10.73 -3.51 -16.08
C VAL A 280 10.35 -2.69 -14.85
N ARG A 281 10.74 -1.41 -14.87
CA ARG A 281 10.46 -0.49 -13.77
C ARG A 281 8.95 -0.28 -13.62
N GLU A 282 8.48 -0.22 -12.38
CA GLU A 282 7.07 -0.04 -12.01
C GLU A 282 6.12 -1.18 -12.46
N LEU A 283 6.64 -2.27 -13.04
CA LEU A 283 5.82 -3.43 -13.38
C LEU A 283 5.38 -4.13 -12.09
N VAL A 284 4.07 -4.25 -11.93
CA VAL A 284 3.44 -5.15 -10.96
C VAL A 284 2.92 -6.37 -11.74
N PRO A 285 3.34 -7.60 -11.40
CA PRO A 285 2.80 -8.79 -12.04
C PRO A 285 1.27 -8.85 -11.94
N VAL A 286 0.63 -9.20 -13.05
CA VAL A 286 -0.83 -9.33 -13.12
C VAL A 286 -1.22 -10.71 -12.64
N LEU A 287 -2.08 -10.78 -11.64
CA LEU A 287 -2.59 -12.03 -11.08
C LEU A 287 -3.99 -12.27 -11.61
N LEU A 288 -4.28 -13.52 -12.00
CA LEU A 288 -5.55 -13.91 -12.58
C LEU A 288 -6.13 -15.17 -11.94
N VAL A 289 -7.44 -15.29 -11.98
CA VAL A 289 -8.23 -16.45 -11.54
C VAL A 289 -9.15 -16.87 -12.66
N ARG A 290 -9.32 -18.18 -12.86
CA ARG A 290 -10.33 -18.72 -13.75
C ARG A 290 -11.66 -18.87 -12.98
N GLU A 291 -12.61 -17.99 -13.26
CA GLU A 291 -13.97 -18.03 -12.69
C GLU A 291 -14.98 -18.16 -13.83
N HIS A 292 -15.88 -19.14 -13.72
CA HIS A 292 -16.91 -19.42 -14.74
C HIS A 292 -16.34 -19.63 -16.16
N GLY A 293 -15.15 -20.23 -16.26
CA GLY A 293 -14.48 -20.53 -17.54
C GLY A 293 -13.54 -19.42 -18.05
N ALA A 294 -13.71 -18.18 -17.60
CA ALA A 294 -12.93 -17.04 -18.06
C ALA A 294 -11.84 -16.62 -17.06
N TRP A 295 -10.71 -16.11 -17.56
CA TRP A 295 -9.64 -15.54 -16.73
C TRP A 295 -9.97 -14.10 -16.33
N ARG A 296 -10.04 -13.86 -15.03
CA ARG A 296 -10.34 -12.56 -14.43
C ARG A 296 -9.16 -12.02 -13.65
N ILE A 297 -8.99 -10.70 -13.69
CA ILE A 297 -7.93 -9.98 -12.99
C ILE A 297 -8.25 -9.89 -11.50
N ASP A 298 -7.28 -10.29 -10.67
CA ASP A 298 -7.39 -10.29 -9.21
C ASP A 298 -6.56 -9.15 -8.60
N LEU A 299 -7.17 -7.95 -8.58
CA LEU A 299 -6.58 -6.75 -8.00
C LEU A 299 -6.39 -6.85 -6.48
N VAL A 300 -7.23 -7.65 -5.81
CA VAL A 300 -7.16 -7.86 -4.36
C VAL A 300 -5.88 -8.62 -4.02
N GLU A 301 -5.63 -9.74 -4.70
CA GLU A 301 -4.41 -10.51 -4.49
C GLU A 301 -3.17 -9.75 -4.98
N MET A 302 -3.26 -8.98 -6.07
CA MET A 302 -2.18 -8.08 -6.48
C MET A 302 -1.85 -7.05 -5.37
N GLY A 303 -2.88 -6.49 -4.72
CA GLY A 303 -2.73 -5.53 -3.64
C GLY A 303 -2.10 -6.12 -2.37
N LYS A 304 -2.42 -7.38 -2.05
CA LYS A 304 -1.82 -8.13 -0.94
C LYS A 304 -0.35 -8.46 -1.22
N ALA A 305 -0.07 -9.01 -2.39
CA ALA A 305 1.24 -9.51 -2.76
C ALA A 305 2.24 -8.38 -3.02
N PHE A 306 1.81 -7.32 -3.71
CA PHE A 306 2.69 -6.27 -4.22
C PHE A 306 2.30 -4.92 -3.62
N GLN A 307 2.66 -4.66 -2.37
CA GLN A 307 2.59 -3.29 -1.88
C GLN A 307 3.68 -2.42 -2.53
N ARG A 308 3.33 -1.15 -2.73
CA ARG A 308 3.99 -0.09 -3.54
C ARG A 308 5.43 0.30 -3.12
N ARG A 309 6.12 -0.53 -2.33
CA ARG A 309 7.51 -0.35 -1.86
C ARG A 309 8.42 -1.55 -2.14
N GLY A 310 8.01 -2.49 -2.99
CA GLY A 310 8.83 -3.67 -3.31
C GLY A 310 9.12 -4.57 -2.10
N ARG A 311 8.35 -4.40 -1.01
CA ARG A 311 8.34 -5.32 0.12
C ARG A 311 7.08 -6.17 -0.02
N PHE A 312 7.29 -7.45 -0.26
CA PHE A 312 6.24 -8.46 -0.24
C PHE A 312 5.71 -8.57 1.18
N TRP A 313 4.39 -8.49 1.37
CA TRP A 313 3.75 -8.88 2.63
C TRP A 313 3.69 -10.40 2.67
N LYS A 314 4.86 -11.01 2.84
CA LYS A 314 5.07 -12.43 3.09
C LYS A 314 4.74 -13.34 1.89
N PRO A 315 5.38 -14.51 1.84
CA PRO A 315 4.81 -15.64 1.12
C PRO A 315 3.55 -16.03 1.87
N ILE A 316 2.41 -15.95 1.20
CA ILE A 316 1.45 -17.05 1.33
C ILE A 316 2.30 -18.32 1.10
N GLY A 317 2.30 -19.29 2.02
CA GLY A 317 3.28 -20.39 2.03
C GLY A 317 3.44 -21.10 0.67
N ALA A 318 4.29 -22.12 0.55
CA ALA A 318 4.47 -22.84 -0.72
C ALA A 318 3.16 -23.36 -1.38
N GLY A 319 1.99 -23.29 -0.70
CA GLY A 319 0.65 -23.52 -1.24
C GLY A 319 -0.25 -22.27 -1.43
N GLY A 320 0.30 -21.05 -1.42
CA GLY A 320 -0.45 -19.83 -1.74
C GLY A 320 -0.80 -19.72 -3.22
N PRO A 321 -1.94 -19.10 -3.58
CA PRO A 321 -2.49 -19.18 -4.94
C PRO A 321 -1.58 -18.59 -6.03
N TYR A 322 -0.56 -17.79 -5.67
CA TYR A 322 0.35 -17.14 -6.62
C TYR A 322 1.84 -17.32 -6.30
N TRP A 323 2.21 -18.37 -5.56
CA TRP A 323 3.62 -18.75 -5.34
C TRP A 323 4.43 -18.81 -6.66
N LEU A 324 3.75 -19.18 -7.76
CA LEU A 324 4.30 -19.27 -9.12
C LEU A 324 4.87 -17.94 -9.66
N ALA A 325 4.31 -16.80 -9.23
CA ALA A 325 4.72 -15.47 -9.69
C ALA A 325 5.95 -14.93 -8.95
N LEU A 326 6.18 -15.43 -7.74
CA LEU A 326 7.10 -14.85 -6.75
C LEU A 326 8.30 -15.76 -6.45
N GLY A 327 8.23 -17.05 -6.77
CA GLY A 327 9.33 -18.01 -6.58
C GLY A 327 9.90 -18.01 -5.16
N GLU A 328 11.22 -18.17 -5.03
CA GLU A 328 11.92 -18.11 -3.73
C GLU A 328 11.89 -16.72 -3.07
N GLU A 329 11.64 -15.64 -3.82
CA GLU A 329 11.50 -14.30 -3.23
C GLU A 329 10.24 -14.19 -2.39
N ALA A 330 9.19 -14.95 -2.73
CA ALA A 330 8.06 -15.17 -1.85
C ALA A 330 8.57 -15.63 -0.49
N SER A 331 9.40 -16.68 -0.45
CA SER A 331 9.86 -17.38 0.76
C SER A 331 10.66 -16.53 1.77
N ARG A 332 11.12 -15.34 1.38
CA ARG A 332 12.02 -14.48 2.20
C ARG A 332 11.30 -13.45 3.07
N GLY A 333 9.96 -13.37 3.01
CA GLY A 333 9.19 -12.43 3.83
C GLY A 333 9.26 -12.76 5.33
N THR A 334 9.33 -11.73 6.17
CA THR A 334 9.45 -11.88 7.63
C THR A 334 8.10 -12.19 8.28
N GLY A 335 7.98 -13.40 8.84
CA GLY A 335 6.88 -13.92 9.66
C GLY A 335 5.69 -14.46 8.86
N ALA A 336 4.79 -15.24 9.46
CA ALA A 336 3.51 -15.65 8.86
C ALA A 336 2.39 -14.83 9.50
N ILE A 337 1.73 -13.94 8.75
CA ILE A 337 0.44 -13.37 9.18
C ILE A 337 -0.57 -13.73 8.10
N ASP A 338 -1.63 -14.43 8.50
CA ASP A 338 -2.63 -15.00 7.61
C ASP A 338 -3.52 -13.91 6.99
N VAL A 339 -3.45 -13.78 5.66
CA VAL A 339 -4.31 -12.91 4.84
C VAL A 339 -5.23 -13.72 3.91
N THR A 340 -5.39 -15.01 4.20
CA THR A 340 -6.30 -15.91 3.47
C THR A 340 -7.72 -15.34 3.50
N PRO A 341 -8.50 -15.41 2.43
CA PRO A 341 -9.88 -14.94 2.45
C PRO A 341 -10.69 -15.56 3.59
N VAL A 342 -11.57 -14.76 4.16
CA VAL A 342 -12.53 -15.18 5.16
C VAL A 342 -13.68 -15.92 4.47
N GLU A 343 -14.10 -17.06 5.04
CA GLU A 343 -15.22 -17.84 4.51
C GLU A 343 -16.53 -17.03 4.53
N LEU A 344 -17.26 -17.03 3.42
CA LEU A 344 -18.55 -16.32 3.30
C LEU A 344 -19.75 -17.28 3.29
N TRP A 345 -19.53 -18.58 3.46
CA TRP A 345 -20.58 -19.62 3.49
C TRP A 345 -21.53 -19.57 2.28
N GLY A 346 -20.99 -19.25 1.10
CA GLY A 346 -21.74 -19.13 -0.16
C GLY A 346 -22.43 -17.78 -0.37
N GLU A 347 -22.36 -16.84 0.58
CA GLU A 347 -22.87 -15.48 0.41
C GLU A 347 -21.97 -14.66 -0.52
N PRO A 348 -22.52 -13.89 -1.48
CA PRO A 348 -21.74 -12.93 -2.26
C PRO A 348 -21.07 -11.89 -1.36
N LEU A 349 -19.83 -11.50 -1.69
CA LEU A 349 -19.03 -10.57 -0.88
C LEU A 349 -19.75 -9.24 -0.61
N ALA A 350 -20.38 -8.65 -1.62
CA ALA A 350 -21.11 -7.40 -1.48
C ALA A 350 -22.28 -7.51 -0.49
N SER A 351 -23.04 -8.61 -0.55
CA SER A 351 -24.15 -8.89 0.36
C SER A 351 -23.68 -9.07 1.80
N ALA A 352 -22.57 -9.80 2.00
CA ALA A 352 -21.98 -9.99 3.33
C ALA A 352 -21.54 -8.66 3.96
N ILE A 353 -20.93 -7.77 3.17
CA ILE A 353 -20.53 -6.43 3.60
C ILE A 353 -21.76 -5.60 3.99
N GLU A 354 -22.75 -5.51 3.11
CA GLU A 354 -23.97 -4.72 3.35
C GLU A 354 -24.71 -5.17 4.62
N ARG A 355 -24.83 -6.49 4.82
CA ARG A 355 -25.46 -7.08 6.01
C ARG A 355 -24.70 -6.73 7.30
N LEU A 356 -23.37 -6.82 7.28
CA LEU A 356 -22.54 -6.52 8.45
C LEU A 356 -22.43 -5.02 8.74
N GLU A 357 -22.49 -4.16 7.71
CA GLU A 357 -22.54 -2.70 7.90
C GLU A 357 -23.75 -2.25 8.72
N ARG A 358 -24.88 -2.94 8.55
CA ARG A 358 -26.13 -2.71 9.30
C ARG A 358 -26.15 -3.31 10.72
N THR A 359 -25.15 -4.12 11.08
CA THR A 359 -25.13 -4.83 12.36
C THR A 359 -24.17 -4.14 13.34
N GLU A 360 -24.69 -3.58 14.43
CA GLU A 360 -23.92 -2.78 15.40
C GLU A 360 -23.45 -3.61 16.61
N THR A 361 -22.80 -4.74 16.36
CA THR A 361 -22.17 -5.51 17.44
C THR A 361 -20.65 -5.50 17.28
N PRO A 362 -19.89 -5.62 18.39
CA PRO A 362 -18.44 -5.72 18.31
C PRO A 362 -18.03 -6.81 17.30
N ALA A 363 -18.70 -7.98 17.34
CA ALA A 363 -18.31 -9.14 16.55
C ALA A 363 -18.63 -8.94 15.06
N ALA A 364 -19.73 -8.24 14.75
CA ALA A 364 -20.04 -7.86 13.38
C ALA A 364 -19.04 -6.83 12.83
N ARG A 365 -18.61 -5.85 13.64
CA ARG A 365 -17.59 -4.87 13.24
C ARG A 365 -16.24 -5.54 12.99
N ALA A 366 -15.79 -6.41 13.88
CA ALA A 366 -14.58 -7.22 13.68
C ALA A 366 -14.68 -8.12 12.44
N ARG A 367 -15.83 -8.78 12.22
CA ARG A 367 -16.05 -9.62 11.04
C ARG A 367 -16.03 -8.82 9.74
N LEU A 368 -16.70 -7.66 9.72
CA LEU A 368 -16.67 -6.73 8.59
C LEU A 368 -15.24 -6.29 8.31
N ALA A 369 -14.48 -5.93 9.35
CA ALA A 369 -13.08 -5.56 9.23
C ALA A 369 -12.24 -6.67 8.60
N GLU A 370 -12.39 -7.92 9.05
CA GLU A 370 -11.69 -9.07 8.48
C GLU A 370 -12.05 -9.28 7.00
N ILE A 371 -13.33 -9.14 6.62
CA ILE A 371 -13.78 -9.27 5.22
C ILE A 371 -13.21 -8.14 4.36
N LEU A 372 -13.27 -6.90 4.83
CA LEU A 372 -12.71 -5.75 4.12
C LEU A 372 -11.20 -5.89 3.92
N LEU A 373 -10.48 -6.36 4.94
CA LEU A 373 -9.04 -6.57 4.85
C LEU A 373 -8.69 -7.76 3.96
N ARG A 374 -9.33 -8.92 4.15
CA ARG A 374 -8.86 -10.20 3.58
C ARG A 374 -9.58 -10.60 2.30
N ASN A 375 -10.78 -10.10 2.02
CA ASN A 375 -11.53 -10.44 0.81
C ASN A 375 -11.57 -9.27 -0.18
N ALA A 376 -11.63 -8.02 0.29
CA ALA A 376 -11.68 -6.83 -0.58
C ALA A 376 -10.36 -6.03 -0.62
N TRP A 377 -9.41 -6.32 0.26
CA TRP A 377 -8.17 -5.55 0.45
C TRP A 377 -8.39 -4.03 0.57
N LEU A 378 -9.21 -3.65 1.55
CA LEU A 378 -9.53 -2.28 1.93
C LEU A 378 -8.99 -2.00 3.35
N PRO A 379 -7.65 -1.98 3.53
CA PRO A 379 -7.04 -1.91 4.87
C PRO A 379 -7.45 -0.67 5.66
N GLY A 380 -7.60 0.49 5.01
CA GLY A 380 -8.03 1.72 5.70
C GLY A 380 -9.42 1.59 6.32
N GLU A 381 -10.41 1.13 5.54
CA GLU A 381 -11.77 0.89 6.04
C GLU A 381 -11.79 -0.23 7.09
N ALA A 382 -11.03 -1.30 6.87
CA ALA A 382 -10.93 -2.40 7.81
C ALA A 382 -10.41 -1.96 9.19
N LEU A 383 -9.37 -1.11 9.23
CA LEU A 383 -8.82 -0.61 10.49
C LEU A 383 -9.85 0.24 11.25
N VAL A 384 -10.61 1.10 10.57
CA VAL A 384 -11.71 1.85 11.18
C VAL A 384 -12.73 0.91 11.81
N ARG A 385 -13.14 -0.15 11.10
CA ARG A 385 -14.10 -1.13 11.63
C ARG A 385 -13.55 -1.93 12.82
N TRP A 386 -12.25 -2.20 12.83
CA TRP A 386 -11.61 -2.80 14.00
C TRP A 386 -11.53 -1.84 15.20
N GLU A 387 -11.25 -0.56 14.98
CA GLU A 387 -11.28 0.45 16.05
C GLU A 387 -12.68 0.59 16.65
N GLU A 388 -13.73 0.60 15.82
CA GLU A 388 -15.12 0.53 16.28
C GLU A 388 -15.37 -0.72 17.14
N ALA A 389 -14.88 -1.88 16.69
CA ALA A 389 -14.99 -3.14 17.43
C ALA A 389 -14.30 -3.08 18.80
N LEU A 390 -13.10 -2.51 18.87
CA LEU A 390 -12.34 -2.31 20.10
C LEU A 390 -12.98 -1.30 21.04
N ALA A 391 -13.53 -0.20 20.51
CA ALA A 391 -14.23 0.80 21.31
C ALA A 391 -15.45 0.20 22.02
N MET A 392 -16.09 -0.81 21.41
CA MET A 392 -17.20 -1.54 22.02
C MET A 392 -16.73 -2.65 23.00
N ALA A 393 -15.46 -3.06 22.96
CA ALA A 393 -14.88 -4.10 23.80
C ALA A 393 -13.46 -3.73 24.33
N PRO A 394 -13.28 -2.59 25.02
CA PRO A 394 -11.95 -2.02 25.31
C PRO A 394 -11.09 -2.83 26.28
N GLY A 395 -11.68 -3.79 27.01
CA GLY A 395 -10.96 -4.66 27.94
C GLY A 395 -10.51 -5.99 27.34
N ASP A 396 -10.91 -6.31 26.09
CA ASP A 396 -10.61 -7.60 25.48
C ASP A 396 -9.21 -7.59 24.83
N LEU A 397 -8.24 -8.17 25.54
CA LEU A 397 -6.86 -8.30 25.04
C LEU A 397 -6.78 -9.11 23.74
N GLY A 398 -7.62 -10.14 23.57
CA GLY A 398 -7.60 -10.95 22.36
C GLY A 398 -7.98 -10.15 21.12
N TRP A 399 -8.91 -9.20 21.28
CA TRP A 399 -9.31 -8.28 20.21
C TRP A 399 -8.23 -7.25 19.92
N ALA A 400 -7.61 -6.71 20.96
CA ALA A 400 -6.50 -5.76 20.79
C ALA A 400 -5.30 -6.43 20.10
N GLU A 401 -5.00 -7.69 20.41
CA GLU A 401 -3.97 -8.47 19.72
C GLU A 401 -4.34 -8.74 18.25
N ALA A 402 -5.59 -9.14 17.97
CA ALA A 402 -6.06 -9.35 16.61
C ALA A 402 -5.97 -8.05 15.78
N PHE A 403 -6.43 -6.92 16.32
CA PHE A 403 -6.27 -5.62 15.68
C PHE A 403 -4.81 -5.26 15.46
N ALA A 404 -3.93 -5.50 16.44
CA ALA A 404 -2.52 -5.20 16.31
C ALA A 404 -1.85 -5.99 15.17
N ASP A 405 -2.21 -7.27 15.00
CA ASP A 405 -1.79 -8.07 13.87
C ASP A 405 -2.29 -7.49 12.54
N ARG A 406 -3.55 -7.04 12.49
CA ARG A 406 -4.13 -6.46 11.27
C ARG A 406 -3.55 -5.10 10.93
N ALA A 407 -3.31 -4.27 11.93
CA ALA A 407 -2.62 -3.00 11.81
C ALA A 407 -1.19 -3.21 11.28
N GLU A 408 -0.48 -4.23 11.76
CA GLU A 408 0.82 -4.61 11.22
C GLU A 408 0.70 -4.99 9.73
N ILE A 409 -0.20 -5.92 9.35
CA ILE A 409 -0.45 -6.31 7.93
C ILE A 409 -0.73 -5.10 7.04
N ALA A 410 -1.54 -4.16 7.55
CA ALA A 410 -1.92 -2.97 6.81
C ALA A 410 -0.78 -1.96 6.65
N GLY A 411 0.40 -2.18 7.26
CA GLY A 411 1.52 -1.25 7.23
C GLY A 411 1.47 -0.17 8.31
N HIS A 412 0.67 -0.37 9.35
CA HIS A 412 0.42 0.59 10.43
C HIS A 412 0.66 0.00 11.83
N PRO A 413 1.82 -0.64 12.12
CA PRO A 413 2.06 -1.34 13.38
C PRO A 413 1.93 -0.46 14.64
N LEU A 414 2.16 0.85 14.54
CA LEU A 414 1.98 1.77 15.67
C LEU A 414 0.52 1.87 16.15
N LEU A 415 -0.47 1.68 15.29
CA LEU A 415 -1.87 1.58 15.72
C LEU A 415 -2.09 0.39 16.65
N GLY A 416 -1.51 -0.76 16.29
CA GLY A 416 -1.54 -1.94 17.14
C GLY A 416 -0.86 -1.69 18.50
N ALA A 417 0.26 -0.98 18.51
CA ALA A 417 0.95 -0.62 19.75
C ALA A 417 0.09 0.29 20.64
N ILE A 418 -0.62 1.27 20.04
CA ILE A 418 -1.54 2.16 20.76
C ILE A 418 -2.71 1.37 21.34
N ALA A 419 -3.35 0.50 20.56
CA ALA A 419 -4.47 -0.32 21.02
C ALA A 419 -4.09 -1.29 22.14
N LEU A 420 -2.86 -1.80 22.14
CA LEU A 420 -2.37 -2.71 23.17
C LEU A 420 -1.93 -2.01 24.46
N ALA A 421 -1.61 -0.71 24.41
CA ALA A 421 -1.06 0.02 25.54
C ALA A 421 -1.94 -0.01 26.82
N PRO A 422 -3.27 0.11 26.75
CA PRO A 422 -4.16 0.01 27.93
C PRO A 422 -4.07 -1.33 28.66
N HIS A 423 -3.66 -2.40 27.98
CA HIS A 423 -3.55 -3.74 28.59
C HIS A 423 -2.25 -3.94 29.39
N GLY A 424 -1.35 -2.97 29.38
CA GLY A 424 -0.19 -2.92 30.27
C GLY A 424 0.81 -4.06 30.07
N ALA A 425 1.33 -4.61 31.18
CA ALA A 425 2.46 -5.54 31.18
C ALA A 425 2.28 -6.81 30.32
N PRO A 426 1.11 -7.48 30.30
CA PRO A 426 0.84 -8.61 29.41
C PRO A 426 1.15 -8.34 27.93
N ALA A 427 0.92 -7.13 27.44
CA ALA A 427 1.06 -6.78 26.02
C ALA A 427 2.44 -6.21 25.65
N MET A 428 3.32 -5.92 26.61
CA MET A 428 4.56 -5.17 26.38
C MET A 428 5.51 -5.81 25.35
N SER A 429 5.61 -7.14 25.31
CA SER A 429 6.42 -7.82 24.30
C SER A 429 5.89 -7.60 22.88
N ARG A 430 4.55 -7.60 22.71
CA ARG A 430 3.93 -7.35 21.41
C ARG A 430 4.04 -5.88 21.02
N ILE A 431 3.79 -4.96 21.94
CA ILE A 431 4.01 -3.50 21.74
C ILE A 431 5.44 -3.23 21.27
N ALA A 432 6.44 -3.83 21.92
CA ALA A 432 7.83 -3.70 21.50
C ALA A 432 8.06 -4.15 20.05
N SER A 433 7.53 -5.32 19.67
CA SER A 433 7.66 -5.84 18.31
C SER A 433 7.07 -4.90 17.26
N LEU A 434 5.96 -4.23 17.59
CA LEU A 434 5.28 -3.30 16.69
C LEU A 434 6.07 -1.99 16.53
N PHE A 435 6.67 -1.46 17.60
CA PHE A 435 7.60 -0.33 17.48
C PHE A 435 8.82 -0.70 16.61
N LEU A 436 9.41 -1.88 16.79
CA LEU A 436 10.51 -2.34 15.95
C LEU A 436 10.08 -2.50 14.48
N ALA A 437 8.90 -3.07 14.22
CA ALA A 437 8.32 -3.18 12.88
C ALA A 437 8.07 -1.80 12.24
N ALA A 438 7.75 -0.78 13.05
CA ALA A 438 7.63 0.61 12.63
C ALA A 438 8.99 1.33 12.42
N GLY A 439 10.12 0.65 12.69
CA GLY A 439 11.46 1.25 12.65
C GLY A 439 11.79 2.12 13.87
N GLN A 440 10.97 2.10 14.92
CA GLN A 440 11.16 2.84 16.17
C GLN A 440 12.01 2.00 17.14
N ILE A 441 13.32 1.95 16.87
CA ILE A 441 14.26 1.04 17.56
C ILE A 441 14.32 1.31 19.06
N GLU A 442 14.54 2.57 19.46
CA GLU A 442 14.70 2.93 20.87
C GLU A 442 13.43 2.66 21.70
N PRO A 443 12.23 3.14 21.31
CA PRO A 443 10.98 2.76 21.99
C PRO A 443 10.77 1.25 22.06
N GLY A 444 11.06 0.52 20.96
CA GLY A 444 10.94 -0.93 20.92
C GLY A 444 11.82 -1.64 21.95
N ILE A 445 13.09 -1.25 22.06
CA ILE A 445 14.04 -1.80 23.04
C ILE A 445 13.59 -1.49 24.48
N ASP A 446 13.09 -0.28 24.74
CA ASP A 446 12.60 0.08 26.06
C ASP A 446 11.41 -0.80 26.51
N PHE A 447 10.42 -1.00 25.63
CA PHE A 447 9.32 -1.92 25.92
C PHE A 447 9.78 -3.37 26.12
N LEU A 448 10.81 -3.84 25.39
CA LEU A 448 11.40 -5.17 25.63
C LEU A 448 12.01 -5.28 27.04
N ARG A 449 12.75 -4.26 27.48
CA ARG A 449 13.35 -4.24 28.83
C ARG A 449 12.26 -4.31 29.90
N ARG A 450 11.20 -3.51 29.76
CA ARG A 450 10.05 -3.52 30.68
C ARG A 450 9.34 -4.88 30.69
N ALA A 451 9.12 -5.48 29.52
CA ALA A 451 8.51 -6.81 29.42
C ALA A 451 9.37 -7.90 30.10
N ASN A 452 10.69 -7.84 29.94
CA ASN A 452 11.62 -8.80 30.57
C ASN A 452 11.67 -8.63 32.08
N ALA A 453 11.65 -7.40 32.59
CA ALA A 453 11.57 -7.11 34.02
C ALA A 453 10.30 -7.71 34.64
N TRP A 454 9.14 -7.47 34.02
CA TRP A 454 7.87 -8.03 34.47
C TRP A 454 7.84 -9.57 34.43
N LYS A 455 8.35 -10.21 33.36
CA LYS A 455 8.46 -11.68 33.27
C LYS A 455 9.32 -12.26 34.40
N LYS A 456 10.40 -11.57 34.77
CA LYS A 456 11.29 -11.98 35.87
C LYS A 456 10.58 -11.90 37.23
N GLU A 457 9.86 -10.81 37.48
CA GLU A 457 9.07 -10.61 38.70
C GLU A 457 7.97 -11.69 38.85
N ARG A 458 7.15 -11.90 37.81
CA ARG A 458 6.13 -12.97 37.75
C ARG A 458 6.70 -14.38 37.95
N SER A 459 7.90 -14.64 37.44
CA SER A 459 8.56 -15.93 37.63
C SER A 459 8.99 -16.13 39.08
N ALA A 460 9.51 -15.08 39.73
CA ALA A 460 9.89 -15.10 41.14
C ALA A 460 8.67 -15.33 42.05
N GLU A 461 7.54 -14.65 41.78
CA GLU A 461 6.26 -14.85 42.48
C GLU A 461 5.77 -16.31 42.38
N ARG A 462 5.82 -16.89 41.18
CA ARG A 462 5.41 -18.29 40.95
C ARG A 462 6.27 -19.28 41.73
N THR A 463 7.57 -19.03 41.84
CA THR A 463 8.49 -19.87 42.63
C THR A 463 8.33 -19.68 44.14
N ALA A 464 7.81 -18.53 44.59
CA ALA A 464 7.59 -18.23 46.01
C ALA A 464 6.27 -18.79 46.55
N LEU A 465 5.33 -19.20 45.69
CA LEU A 465 4.10 -19.84 46.12
C LEU A 465 4.41 -21.25 46.67
N PRO A 466 4.06 -21.56 47.93
CA PRO A 466 4.29 -22.89 48.49
C PRO A 466 3.58 -23.93 47.63
N SER A 467 4.28 -25.03 47.34
CA SER A 467 3.71 -26.18 46.64
C SER A 467 2.43 -26.59 47.36
N ARG A 468 1.28 -26.51 46.66
CA ARG A 468 0.03 -27.03 47.21
C ARG A 468 0.27 -28.48 47.61
N PRO A 469 -0.08 -28.88 48.84
CA PRO A 469 0.04 -30.27 49.26
C PRO A 469 -0.74 -31.13 48.26
N SER A 470 -0.07 -32.14 47.70
CA SER A 470 -0.68 -33.15 46.85
C SER A 470 -1.78 -33.86 47.65
N ILE A 471 -3.02 -33.80 47.14
CA ILE A 471 -4.16 -34.56 47.67
C ILE A 471 -4.09 -35.99 47.16
#